data_AF-A0A2V8RVC8-F1
#
_entry.id   AF-A0A2V8RVC8-F1
#
_cell.length_a   1.000
_cell.length_b   1.000
_cell.length_c   1.000
_cell.angle_alpha   90.00
_cell.angle_beta   90.00
_cell.angle_gamma   90.00
#
_symmetry.space_group_name_H-M   'P 1'
#
loop_
_entity.id
_entity.type
_entity.pdbx_description
1 polymer ?
#
loop_
_entity_poly.entity_id
_entity_poly.type
_entity_poly.pdbx_seq_one_letter_code
_entity_poly.pdbx_strand_id
1 'polypeptide(L)'
;MYMADDTEYDTNNLLADRETWLAFLDEAFRKDSIGANTLARLLFTLKEAIEDGSDNLGQAINTLLDGIKQAYLYTDEHKLALRLYMLYLTGHLKPQDEPRTLLNGAIERGIAEIERARSKKDAAKCKHTSKRNASKKK
;
A
#
# COMPACT_ATOMS: atom_id res chain seq x y z
N MET A 1 16.45 6.13 -32.66
CA MET A 1 15.55 7.30 -32.76
C MET A 1 14.58 7.18 -31.59
N TYR A 2 14.99 7.69 -30.42
CA TYR A 2 14.14 7.69 -29.23
C TYR A 2 13.26 8.93 -29.31
N MET A 3 11.99 8.73 -29.63
CA MET A 3 10.96 9.76 -29.43
C MET A 3 10.65 9.74 -27.92
N ALA A 4 11.31 10.60 -27.15
CA ALA A 4 10.78 10.99 -25.86
C ALA A 4 9.58 11.87 -26.15
N ASP A 5 8.39 11.34 -25.90
CA ASP A 5 7.19 12.12 -25.74
C ASP A 5 7.39 12.98 -24.48
N ASP A 6 7.90 14.20 -24.66
CA ASP A 6 7.99 15.23 -23.61
C ASP A 6 6.57 15.70 -23.28
N THR A 7 5.80 14.82 -22.62
CA THR A 7 4.67 15.26 -21.83
C THR A 7 5.25 15.90 -20.57
N GLU A 8 5.33 17.24 -20.57
CA GLU A 8 5.62 18.01 -19.36
C GLU A 8 4.61 17.61 -18.28
N TYR A 9 5.03 16.75 -17.35
CA TYR A 9 4.20 16.38 -16.20
C TYR A 9 4.29 17.50 -15.15
N ASP A 10 3.14 17.89 -14.60
CA ASP A 10 3.06 18.99 -13.63
C ASP A 10 3.79 18.63 -12.33
N THR A 11 5.03 19.11 -12.20
CA THR A 11 5.87 18.88 -11.03
C THR A 11 5.32 19.51 -9.75
N ASN A 12 4.35 20.44 -9.85
CA ASN A 12 3.71 21.05 -8.69
C ASN A 12 2.50 20.26 -8.17
N ASN A 13 2.06 19.23 -8.90
CA ASN A 13 0.91 18.39 -8.54
C ASN A 13 1.33 16.93 -8.29
N LEU A 14 2.35 16.74 -7.45
CA LEU A 14 2.88 15.43 -7.10
C LEU A 14 2.48 15.03 -5.68
N LEU A 15 2.10 13.76 -5.50
CA LEU A 15 1.92 13.16 -4.17
C LEU A 15 3.26 12.85 -3.47
N ALA A 16 4.32 12.68 -4.27
CA ALA A 16 5.68 12.45 -3.81
C ALA A 16 6.64 13.12 -4.79
N ASP A 17 7.37 14.12 -4.31
CA ASP A 17 8.38 14.83 -5.08
C ASP A 17 9.71 14.06 -5.13
N ARG A 18 10.70 14.63 -5.81
CA ARG A 18 12.02 14.02 -5.96
C ARG A 18 12.69 13.73 -4.61
N GLU A 19 12.58 14.65 -3.65
CA GLU A 19 13.19 14.49 -2.33
C GLU A 19 12.55 13.33 -1.56
N THR A 20 11.22 13.22 -1.64
CA THR A 20 10.45 12.10 -1.08
C THR A 20 10.88 10.76 -1.67
N TRP A 21 10.99 10.67 -3.00
CA TRP A 21 11.45 9.45 -3.66
C TRP A 21 12.89 9.08 -3.29
N LEU A 22 13.80 10.06 -3.21
CA LEU A 22 15.17 9.82 -2.78
C LEU A 22 15.23 9.33 -1.34
N ALA A 23 14.45 9.92 -0.44
CA ALA A 23 14.41 9.50 0.97
C ALA A 23 13.97 8.03 1.14
N PHE A 24 13.05 7.54 0.32
CA PHE A 24 12.56 6.16 0.41
C PHE A 24 13.43 5.15 -0.37
N LEU A 25 13.97 5.55 -1.51
CA LEU A 25 14.56 4.60 -2.46
C LEU A 25 16.08 4.63 -2.54
N ASP A 26 16.73 5.73 -2.15
CA ASP A 26 18.17 5.88 -2.38
C ASP A 26 18.95 4.78 -1.64
N GLU A 27 18.69 4.57 -0.35
CA GLU A 27 19.39 3.52 0.41
C GLU A 27 19.07 2.11 -0.11
N ALA A 28 17.84 1.87 -0.55
CA ALA A 28 17.41 0.56 -1.05
C ALA A 28 18.02 0.21 -2.42
N PHE A 29 18.19 1.20 -3.31
CA PHE A 29 18.57 0.96 -4.71
C PHE A 29 19.92 1.50 -5.14
N ARG A 30 20.62 2.30 -4.31
CA ARG A 30 21.96 2.87 -4.65
C ARG A 30 22.95 1.81 -5.16
N LYS A 31 22.83 0.57 -4.69
CA LYS A 31 23.68 -0.56 -5.11
C LYS A 31 22.91 -1.71 -5.79
N ASP A 32 21.60 -1.57 -5.97
CA ASP A 32 20.75 -2.60 -6.57
C ASP A 32 20.05 -2.07 -7.83
N SER A 33 20.82 -1.99 -8.91
CA SER A 33 20.31 -1.56 -10.22
C SER A 33 19.24 -2.51 -10.78
N ILE A 34 19.25 -3.79 -10.40
CA ILE A 34 18.26 -4.77 -10.85
C ILE A 34 16.93 -4.52 -10.14
N GLY A 35 16.95 -4.31 -8.83
CA GLY A 35 15.79 -3.92 -8.04
C GLY A 35 15.18 -2.62 -8.55
N ALA A 36 16.01 -1.60 -8.79
CA ALA A 36 15.57 -0.32 -9.36
C ALA A 36 14.86 -0.49 -10.70
N ASN A 37 15.46 -1.23 -11.63
CA ASN A 37 14.88 -1.51 -12.94
C ASN A 37 13.56 -2.29 -12.84
N THR A 38 13.48 -3.24 -11.90
CA THR A 38 12.28 -4.04 -11.68
C THR A 38 11.14 -3.17 -11.16
N LEU A 39 11.41 -2.28 -10.19
CA LEU A 39 10.43 -1.34 -9.70
C LEU A 39 9.97 -0.36 -10.79
N ALA A 40 10.91 0.20 -11.57
CA ALA A 40 10.58 1.11 -12.66
C ALA A 40 9.64 0.46 -13.68
N ARG A 41 9.90 -0.79 -14.07
CA ARG A 41 9.03 -1.57 -14.97
C ARG A 41 7.63 -1.76 -14.38
N LEU A 42 7.53 -2.05 -13.07
CA LEU A 42 6.24 -2.19 -12.40
C LEU A 42 5.46 -0.87 -12.37
N LEU A 43 6.12 0.24 -12.05
CA LEU A 43 5.50 1.57 -12.05
C LEU A 43 5.02 1.96 -13.45
N PHE A 44 5.78 1.61 -14.49
CA PHE A 44 5.37 1.83 -15.87
C PHE A 44 4.11 1.02 -16.24
N THR A 45 4.06 -0.27 -15.90
CA THR A 45 2.86 -1.09 -16.10
C THR A 45 1.64 -0.52 -15.36
N LEU A 46 1.82 0.01 -14.15
CA LEU A 46 0.75 0.67 -13.40
C LEU A 46 0.30 1.96 -14.08
N LYS A 47 1.23 2.78 -14.59
CA LYS A 47 0.92 3.98 -15.36
C LYS A 47 0.07 3.65 -16.59
N GLU A 48 0.53 2.70 -17.42
CA GLU A 48 -0.20 2.27 -18.62
C GLU A 48 -1.62 1.80 -18.28
N ALA A 49 -1.75 0.95 -17.25
CA ALA A 49 -3.06 0.47 -16.81
C ALA A 49 -3.99 1.57 -16.28
N ILE A 50 -3.45 2.66 -15.73
CA ILE A 50 -4.24 3.82 -15.29
C ILE A 50 -4.64 4.70 -16.48
N GLU A 51 -3.73 4.94 -17.42
CA GLU A 51 -3.95 5.76 -18.62
C GLU A 51 -4.92 5.11 -19.61
N ASP A 52 -4.91 3.79 -19.74
CA ASP A 52 -5.84 3.02 -20.57
C ASP A 52 -7.31 3.15 -20.14
N GLY A 53 -7.58 3.63 -18.92
CA GLY A 53 -8.92 4.01 -18.46
C GLY A 53 -9.67 2.97 -17.63
N SER A 54 -11.01 3.08 -17.62
CA SER A 54 -11.88 2.56 -16.54
C SER A 54 -11.80 1.06 -16.28
N ASP A 55 -11.47 0.27 -17.30
CA ASP A 55 -11.49 -1.20 -17.20
C ASP A 55 -10.22 -1.74 -16.53
N ASN A 56 -9.11 -1.00 -16.60
CA ASN A 56 -7.79 -1.40 -16.06
C ASN A 56 -7.43 -0.70 -14.75
N LEU A 57 -8.11 0.41 -14.41
CA LEU A 57 -7.88 1.13 -13.14
C LEU A 57 -8.08 0.23 -11.90
N GLY A 58 -9.12 -0.61 -11.90
CA GLY A 58 -9.36 -1.56 -10.81
C GLY A 58 -8.23 -2.59 -10.66
N GLN A 59 -7.66 -3.02 -11.79
CA GLN A 59 -6.51 -3.93 -11.80
C GLN A 59 -5.26 -3.23 -11.28
N ALA A 60 -5.00 -1.99 -11.70
CA ALA A 60 -3.87 -1.20 -11.20
C ALA A 60 -3.94 -1.01 -9.67
N ILE A 61 -5.11 -0.68 -9.13
CA ILE A 61 -5.32 -0.56 -7.67
C ILE A 61 -5.06 -1.90 -6.96
N ASN A 62 -5.59 -3.00 -7.50
CA ASN A 62 -5.38 -4.32 -6.90
C ASN A 62 -3.91 -4.76 -6.94
N THR A 63 -3.21 -4.49 -8.04
CA THR A 63 -1.77 -4.74 -8.19
C THR A 63 -0.96 -3.92 -7.19
N LEU A 64 -1.31 -2.64 -6.98
CA LEU A 64 -0.66 -1.82 -5.96
C LEU A 64 -0.87 -2.38 -4.55
N LEU A 65 -2.12 -2.78 -4.21
CA LEU A 65 -2.43 -3.40 -2.93
C LEU A 65 -1.70 -4.73 -2.73
N ASP A 66 -1.57 -5.54 -3.77
CA ASP A 66 -0.80 -6.78 -3.71
C ASP A 66 0.70 -6.49 -3.54
N GLY A 67 1.26 -5.55 -4.31
CA GLY A 67 2.64 -5.10 -4.17
C GLY A 67 2.98 -4.64 -2.75
N ILE A 68 2.08 -3.91 -2.09
CA ILE A 68 2.23 -3.53 -0.67
C ILE A 68 2.32 -4.76 0.23
N LYS A 69 1.48 -5.78 0.02
CA LYS A 69 1.54 -7.03 0.80
C LYS A 69 2.85 -7.78 0.57
N GLN A 70 3.31 -7.86 -0.67
CA GLN A 70 4.58 -8.52 -1.00
C GLN A 70 5.76 -7.78 -0.37
N ALA A 71 5.79 -6.45 -0.44
CA ALA A 71 6.82 -5.64 0.19
C ALA A 71 6.87 -5.85 1.71
N TYR A 72 5.72 -6.04 2.35
CA TYR A 72 5.63 -6.28 3.80
C TYR A 72 6.39 -7.55 4.23
N LEU A 73 6.53 -8.55 3.36
CA LEU A 73 7.29 -9.77 3.67
C LEU A 73 8.79 -9.51 3.87
N TYR A 74 9.30 -8.40 3.35
CA TYR A 74 10.71 -8.03 3.43
C TYR A 74 11.02 -7.07 4.59
N THR A 75 10.02 -6.61 5.34
CA THR A 75 10.23 -5.72 6.49
C THR A 75 10.83 -6.48 7.66
N ASP A 76 11.55 -5.76 8.52
CA ASP A 76 12.19 -6.38 9.68
C ASP A 76 11.15 -6.80 10.72
N GLU A 77 10.04 -6.08 10.85
CA GLU A 77 8.91 -6.46 11.71
C GLU A 77 8.33 -7.81 11.28
N HIS A 78 8.15 -8.05 9.98
CA HIS A 78 7.65 -9.34 9.48
C HIS A 78 8.65 -10.46 9.76
N LYS A 79 9.94 -10.25 9.47
CA LYS A 79 11.00 -11.24 9.75
C LYS A 79 11.09 -11.57 11.23
N LEU A 80 11.01 -10.56 12.10
CA LEU A 80 11.04 -10.74 13.55
C LEU A 80 9.80 -11.49 14.05
N ALA A 81 8.61 -11.12 13.58
CA ALA A 81 7.37 -11.81 13.92
C ALA A 81 7.40 -13.29 13.50
N LEU A 82 7.88 -13.58 12.29
CA LEU A 82 8.05 -14.95 11.80
C LEU A 82 9.06 -15.72 12.65
N ARG A 83 10.20 -15.12 12.98
CA ARG A 83 11.23 -15.75 13.83
C ARG A 83 10.71 -16.05 15.23
N LEU A 84 9.97 -15.11 15.83
CA LEU A 84 9.34 -15.30 17.14
C LEU A 84 8.37 -16.49 17.10
N TYR A 85 7.52 -16.55 16.07
CA TYR A 85 6.58 -17.64 15.86
C TYR A 85 7.28 -19.00 15.71
N MET A 86 8.39 -19.06 14.96
CA MET A 86 9.18 -20.29 14.82
C MET A 86 9.81 -20.73 16.14
N LEU A 87 10.32 -19.80 16.95
CA LEU A 87 10.86 -20.10 18.29
C LEU A 87 9.79 -20.62 19.25
N TYR A 88 8.57 -20.09 19.14
CA TYR A 88 7.41 -20.60 19.88
C TYR A 88 7.07 -22.04 19.47
N LEU A 89 6.97 -22.31 18.16
CA LEU A 89 6.65 -23.65 17.65
C LEU A 89 7.69 -24.72 18.03
N THR A 90 8.96 -24.32 18.12
CA THR A 90 10.06 -25.22 18.50
C THR A 90 10.22 -25.37 20.01
N GLY A 91 9.39 -24.70 20.83
CA GLY A 91 9.43 -24.78 22.28
C GLY A 91 10.63 -24.06 22.92
N HIS A 92 11.37 -23.28 22.14
CA HIS A 92 12.50 -22.49 22.63
C HIS A 92 12.07 -21.16 23.25
N LEU A 93 10.83 -20.72 22.98
CA LEU A 93 10.20 -19.58 23.64
C LEU A 93 9.19 -20.08 24.68
N LYS A 94 9.25 -19.56 25.90
CA LYS A 94 8.24 -19.88 26.91
C LYS A 94 7.07 -18.90 26.79
N PRO A 95 5.84 -19.28 27.18
CA PRO A 95 4.70 -18.37 27.15
C PRO A 95 4.89 -17.07 27.96
N GLN A 96 5.76 -17.08 28.98
CA GLN A 96 6.09 -15.89 29.78
C GLN A 96 6.99 -14.90 29.03
N ASP A 97 7.71 -15.35 28.00
CA ASP A 97 8.59 -14.52 27.17
C ASP A 97 7.80 -13.81 26.05
N GLU A 98 6.54 -14.18 25.85
CA GLU A 98 5.69 -13.52 24.86
C GLU A 98 5.19 -12.16 25.37
N PRO A 99 5.34 -11.07 24.60
CA PRO A 99 4.86 -9.75 24.98
C PRO A 99 3.34 -9.62 24.76
N ARG A 100 2.55 -10.52 25.33
CA ARG A 100 1.10 -10.67 25.10
C ARG A 100 0.35 -9.33 25.21
N THR A 101 0.68 -8.51 26.20
CA THR A 101 0.05 -7.19 26.40
C THR A 101 0.34 -6.23 25.24
N LEU A 102 1.56 -6.22 24.71
CA LEU A 102 1.92 -5.39 23.55
C LEU A 102 1.20 -5.88 22.28
N LEU A 103 1.11 -7.20 22.10
CA LEU A 103 0.39 -7.80 20.97
C LEU A 103 -1.10 -7.46 21.02
N ASN A 104 -1.75 -7.65 22.17
CA ASN A 104 -3.17 -7.32 22.34
C ASN A 104 -3.46 -5.84 22.02
N GLY A 105 -2.65 -4.92 22.56
CA GLY A 105 -2.82 -3.50 22.27
C GLY A 105 -2.66 -3.17 20.78
N ALA A 106 -1.75 -3.84 20.06
CA ALA A 106 -1.61 -3.66 18.62
C ALA A 106 -2.82 -4.21 17.84
N ILE A 107 -3.34 -5.37 18.24
CA ILE A 107 -4.53 -5.99 17.65
C ILE A 107 -5.76 -5.10 17.84
N GLU A 108 -5.99 -4.60 19.05
CA GLU A 108 -7.13 -3.72 19.36
C GLU A 108 -7.11 -2.44 18.52
N ARG A 109 -5.94 -1.80 18.38
CA ARG A 109 -5.79 -0.61 17.51
C ARG A 109 -6.09 -0.95 16.05
N GLY A 110 -5.61 -2.09 15.56
CA GLY A 110 -5.87 -2.55 14.20
C GLY A 110 -7.36 -2.79 13.94
N ILE A 111 -8.06 -3.48 14.86
CA ILE A 111 -9.50 -3.73 14.78
C ILE A 111 -10.27 -2.40 14.77
N ALA A 112 -9.95 -1.49 15.67
CA ALA A 112 -10.61 -0.18 15.73
C ALA A 112 -10.47 0.61 14.43
N GLU A 113 -9.32 0.55 13.75
CA GLU A 113 -9.13 1.23 12.47
C GLU A 113 -9.94 0.58 11.34
N ILE A 114 -10.03 -0.76 11.32
CA ILE A 114 -10.89 -1.49 10.38
C ILE A 114 -12.36 -1.06 10.55
N GLU A 115 -12.84 -0.96 11.79
CA GLU A 115 -14.20 -0.54 12.10
C GLU A 115 -14.46 0.90 11.65
N ARG A 116 -13.56 1.84 11.95
CA ARG A 116 -13.64 3.23 11.48
C ARG A 116 -13.71 3.31 9.95
N ALA A 117 -12.89 2.54 9.25
CA ALA A 117 -12.87 2.51 7.80
C ALA A 117 -14.20 2.00 7.21
N ARG A 118 -14.83 1.01 7.86
CA ARG A 118 -16.17 0.51 7.48
C ARG A 118 -17.24 1.57 7.70
N SER A 119 -17.31 2.19 8.87
CA SER A 119 -18.31 3.22 9.17
C SER A 119 -18.22 4.43 8.23
N LYS A 120 -17.00 4.84 7.82
CA LYS A 120 -16.82 5.91 6.81
C LYS A 120 -17.38 5.53 5.44
N LYS A 121 -17.20 4.28 5.00
CA LYS A 121 -17.75 3.78 3.72
C LYS A 121 -19.28 3.74 3.75
N ASP A 122 -19.86 3.29 4.86
CA ASP A 122 -21.32 3.23 5.02
C ASP A 122 -21.97 4.63 5.05
N ALA A 123 -21.34 5.58 5.74
CA ALA A 123 -21.78 6.98 5.76
C ALA A 123 -21.70 7.66 4.38
N ALA A 124 -20.66 7.36 3.59
CA ALA A 124 -20.53 7.88 2.22
C ALA A 124 -21.62 7.31 1.29
N LYS A 125 -21.97 6.03 1.45
CA LYS A 125 -23.03 5.37 0.67
C LYS A 125 -24.41 5.98 0.93
N CYS A 126 -24.75 6.27 2.19
CA CYS A 126 -26.00 6.95 2.56
C CYS A 126 -26.13 8.37 2.00
N LYS A 127 -25.03 9.14 1.94
CA LYS A 127 -25.04 10.48 1.33
C LYS A 127 -25.22 10.41 -0.19
N HIS A 128 -24.66 9.40 -0.85
CA HIS A 128 -24.76 9.22 -2.30
C HIS A 128 -26.16 8.77 -2.75
N THR A 129 -26.86 7.92 -1.98
CA THR A 129 -28.25 7.53 -2.28
C THR A 129 -29.24 8.65 -2.03
N SER A 130 -29.02 9.46 -0.98
CA SER A 130 -29.85 10.64 -0.70
C SER A 130 -29.77 11.72 -1.80
N LYS A 131 -28.56 12.05 -2.29
CA LYS A 131 -28.39 13.00 -3.41
C LYS A 131 -29.00 12.52 -4.72
N ARG A 132 -28.87 11.22 -5.05
CA ARG A 132 -29.38 10.62 -6.30
C ARG A 132 -30.91 10.54 -6.35
N ASN A 133 -31.57 10.44 -5.19
CA ASN A 133 -33.03 10.47 -5.09
C ASN A 133 -33.59 11.91 -5.12
N ALA A 134 -32.81 12.90 -4.69
CA ALA A 134 -33.19 14.32 -4.80
C ALA A 134 -33.13 14.84 -6.25
N SER A 135 -32.27 14.27 -7.10
CA SER A 135 -32.13 14.67 -8.51
C SER A 135 -33.19 14.05 -9.44
N LYS A 136 -33.94 13.04 -8.99
CA LYS A 136 -35.04 12.40 -9.75
C LYS A 136 -36.42 13.02 -9.49
N LYS A 137 -36.50 14.05 -8.64
CA LYS A 137 -37.76 14.74 -8.25
C LYS A 137 -37.92 16.13 -8.89
N LYS A 138 -37.12 16.47 -9.90
CA LYS A 138 -37.28 17.67 -10.73
C LYS A 138 -37.58 17.27 -12.15
#